data_AF-A0A967P3S9-F1
#
_entry.id   AF-A0A967P3S9-F1
#
_cell.length_a   1.000
_cell.length_b   1.000
_cell.length_c   1.000
_cell.angle_alpha   90.00
_cell.angle_beta   90.00
_cell.angle_gamma   90.00
#
_symmetry.space_group_name_H-M   'P 1'
#
loop_
_entity.id
_entity.type
_entity.pdbx_description
1 polymer ?
#
loop_
_entity_poly.entity_id
_entity_poly.type
_entity_poly.pdbx_seq_one_letter_code
_entity_poly.pdbx_strand_id
1 'polypeptide(L)' 'VNVYEDPTDGQTVVSAVDPQILVEVTGRADLAPIAQEVHGKLTAALDAL' A
#
# COMPACT_ATOMS: atom_id res chain seq x y z
N VAL A 1 -3.87 -1.43 -5.81
CA VAL A 1 -4.60 -2.15 -4.75
C VAL A 1 -5.18 -3.40 -5.38
N ASN A 2 -5.00 -4.54 -4.74
CA ASN A 2 -5.51 -5.83 -5.17
C ASN A 2 -6.54 -6.29 -4.13
N VAL A 3 -7.63 -6.88 -4.61
CA VAL A 3 -8.66 -7.51 -3.78
C VAL A 3 -8.82 -8.93 -4.29
N TYR A 4 -8.69 -9.91 -3.42
CA TYR A 4 -8.80 -11.31 -3.77
C TYR A 4 -9.30 -12.13 -2.58
N GLU A 5 -9.78 -13.34 -2.85
CA GLU A 5 -10.13 -14.31 -1.82
C GLU A 5 -8.89 -15.14 -1.47
N ASP A 6 -8.56 -15.26 -0.18
CA ASP A 6 -7.50 -16.12 0.28
C ASP A 6 -7.89 -17.59 0.04
N PRO A 7 -7.11 -18.34 -0.75
CA PRO A 7 -7.46 -19.73 -1.09
C PRO A 7 -7.37 -20.69 0.11
N THR A 8 -6.81 -20.27 1.25
CA THR A 8 -6.62 -21.12 2.44
C THR A 8 -7.82 -21.09 3.38
N ASP A 9 -8.48 -19.95 3.53
CA ASP A 9 -9.57 -19.75 4.49
C ASP A 9 -10.81 -19.04 3.91
N GLY A 10 -10.79 -18.67 2.63
CA GLY A 10 -11.89 -18.01 1.93
C GLY A 10 -12.11 -16.55 2.35
N GLN A 11 -11.18 -15.94 3.10
CA GLN A 11 -11.32 -14.56 3.55
C GLN A 11 -11.02 -13.58 2.40
N THR A 12 -11.74 -12.45 2.38
CA THR A 12 -11.37 -11.36 1.46
C THR A 12 -10.12 -10.67 1.96
N VAL A 13 -9.07 -10.65 1.13
CA VAL A 13 -7.81 -9.96 1.40
C VAL A 13 -7.71 -8.73 0.52
N VAL A 14 -7.41 -7.59 1.16
CA VAL A 14 -7.08 -6.33 0.49
C VAL A 14 -5.59 -6.06 0.68
N SER A 15 -4.86 -5.98 -0.43
CA SER A 15 -3.42 -5.75 -0.44
C SER A 15 -3.07 -4.51 -1.25
N ALA A 16 -2.10 -3.74 -0.76
CA ALA A 16 -1.56 -2.61 -1.47
C ALA A 16 -0.03 -2.59 -1.35
N VAL A 17 0.63 -2.17 -2.44
CA VAL A 17 2.09 -1.99 -2.45
C VAL A 17 2.44 -0.72 -1.69
N ASP A 18 3.45 -0.79 -0.83
CA ASP A 18 3.94 0.37 -0.08
C ASP A 18 4.51 1.44 -1.02
N PRO A 19 3.92 2.65 -1.07
CA PRO A 19 4.42 3.75 -1.88
C PRO A 19 5.85 4.14 -1.54
N GLN A 20 6.29 3.99 -0.28
CA GLN A 20 7.65 4.35 0.15
C GLN A 20 8.69 3.42 -0.50
N ILE A 21 8.41 2.12 -0.54
CA ILE A 21 9.27 1.15 -1.23
C ILE A 21 9.36 1.51 -2.71
N LEU A 22 8.25 1.86 -3.37
CA LEU A 22 8.25 2.19 -4.80
C LEU A 22 9.17 3.37 -5.15
N VAL A 23 9.20 4.44 -4.36
CA VAL A 23 10.12 5.56 -4.62
C VAL A 23 11.56 5.24 -4.24
N GLU A 24 11.77 4.39 -3.23
CA GLU A 24 13.11 3.91 -2.86
C GLU A 24 13.74 3.08 -3.98
N VAL A 25 13.06 2.03 -4.47
CA VAL A 25 13.61 1.17 -5.53
C VAL A 25 13.75 1.88 -6.88
N THR A 26 13.00 2.96 -7.12
CA THR A 26 13.12 3.77 -8.34
C THR A 26 14.14 4.91 -8.21
N GLY A 27 14.77 5.08 -7.05
CA GLY A 27 15.75 6.14 -6.80
C GLY A 27 15.15 7.56 -6.81
N ARG A 28 13.83 7.69 -6.62
CA ARG A 28 13.09 8.96 -6.67
C ARG A 28 12.97 9.60 -5.29
N ALA A 29 14.12 9.91 -4.69
CA ALA A 29 14.18 10.53 -3.36
C ALA A 29 13.46 11.89 -3.29
N ASP A 30 13.33 12.59 -4.43
CA ASP A 30 12.54 13.82 -4.57
C ASP A 30 11.05 13.63 -4.23
N LEU A 31 10.54 12.41 -4.36
CA LEU A 31 9.15 12.06 -4.09
C LEU A 31 8.92 11.49 -2.68
N ALA A 32 9.95 11.38 -1.84
CA ALA A 32 9.82 10.77 -0.51
C ALA A 32 8.73 11.42 0.38
N PRO A 33 8.58 12.76 0.43
CA PRO A 33 7.50 13.37 1.22
C PRO A 33 6.10 12.99 0.71
N ILE A 34 5.94 12.91 -0.61
CA ILE A 34 4.69 12.52 -1.25
C ILE A 34 4.39 11.04 -0.95
N ALA A 35 5.39 10.17 -1.04
CA ALA A 35 5.23 8.76 -0.73
C ALA A 35 4.83 8.53 0.74
N GLN A 36 5.38 9.31 1.67
CA GLN A 36 4.99 9.26 3.08
C GLN A 36 3.53 9.69 3.29
N GLU A 37 3.09 10.77 2.64
CA GLU A 37 1.70 11.23 2.71
C GLU A 37 0.73 10.18 2.16
N VAL A 38 1.05 9.60 0.98
CA VAL A 38 0.23 8.58 0.34
C VAL A 38 0.21 7.30 1.18
N HIS A 39 1.34 6.91 1.76
CA HIS A 39 1.41 5.79 2.70
C HIS A 39 0.43 5.99 3.87
N GLY A 40 0.45 7.16 4.51
CA GLY A 40 -0.49 7.46 5.60
C GLY A 40 -1.97 7.37 5.19
N LYS A 41 -2.32 7.91 4.02
CA LYS A 41 -3.70 7.83 3.49
C LYS A 41 -4.12 6.41 3.15
N LEU A 42 -3.20 5.63 2.58
CA LEU A 42 -3.46 4.24 2.21
C LEU A 42 -3.65 3.37 3.45
N THR A 43 -2.80 3.52 4.47
CA THR A 43 -2.96 2.81 5.75
C THR A 43 -4.28 3.17 6.42
N ALA A 44 -4.63 4.47 6.49
CA ALA A 44 -5.91 4.90 7.05
C ALA A 44 -7.13 4.32 6.30
N ALA A 45 -7.03 4.13 4.98
CA ALA A 45 -8.09 3.50 4.20
C ALA A 45 -8.18 1.99 4.43
N LEU A 46 -7.05 1.31 4.60
CA LEU A 46 -6.99 -0.13 4.91
C LEU A 46 -7.50 -0.41 6.34
N ASP A 47 -7.17 0.44 7.30
CA ASP A 47 -7.63 0.34 8.70
C ASP A 47 -9.14 0.56 8.85
N ALA A 48 -9.79 1.13 7.84
CA ALA A 48 -11.23 1.40 7.82
C ALA A 48 -12.07 0.30 7.15
N LEU A 49 -11.43 -0.78 6.67
CA LEU A 49 -12.09 -1.96 6.07
C LEU A 49 -12.54 -2.95 7.15
#